data_AF-A0A3P1V8S2-F1
#
_entry.id   AF-A0A3P1V8S2-F1
#
_cell.length_a   1.000
_cell.length_b   1.000
_cell.length_c   1.000
_cell.angle_alpha   90.00
_cell.angle_beta   90.00
_cell.angle_gamma   90.00
#
_symmetry.space_group_name_H-M   'P 1'
#
loop_
_entity.id
_entity.type
_entity.pdbx_description
1 polymer ?
#
loop_
_entity_poly.entity_id
_entity_poly.type
_entity_poly.pdbx_seq_one_letter_code
_entity_poly.pdbx_strand_id
1 'polypeptide(L)'
;MVDAAVVDLAALTAASLGVGAEHALVAVGERAYRRAEAAALVEALERAVVAGDEGAGGAPGGGAVLVLGSGWVDEPQARRALEAFAARGGRVVALGAQGRVLAARNGLNAPRSVALGPVHHQFIGMLRRREEACRALAEAVIDTSSTSPDEAARRVLGHLGAPS
;
A
#
# COMPACT_ATOMS: atom_id res chain seq x y z
N MET A 1 -9.77 17.35 13.60
CA MET A 1 -8.64 16.44 13.30
C MET A 1 -9.22 15.06 13.43
N VAL A 2 -9.29 14.27 12.36
CA VAL A 2 -9.75 12.89 12.47
C VAL A 2 -8.63 12.14 13.18
N ASP A 3 -8.86 11.69 14.40
CA ASP A 3 -7.92 10.82 15.11
C ASP A 3 -8.02 9.44 14.45
N ALA A 4 -7.14 9.20 13.49
CA ALA A 4 -7.14 7.98 12.69
C ALA A 4 -5.89 7.15 13.01
N ALA A 5 -6.08 5.89 13.40
CA ALA A 5 -4.97 4.98 13.62
C ALA A 5 -4.28 4.67 12.29
N VAL A 6 -2.98 4.91 12.20
CA VAL A 6 -2.18 4.53 11.02
C VAL A 6 -1.59 3.14 11.28
N VAL A 7 -1.88 2.20 10.39
CA VAL A 7 -1.47 0.81 10.49
C VAL A 7 -0.59 0.46 9.29
N ASP A 8 0.62 -0.04 9.54
CA ASP A 8 1.52 -0.51 8.49
C ASP A 8 1.36 -2.02 8.28
N LEU A 9 0.94 -2.43 7.08
CA LEU A 9 0.77 -3.83 6.72
C LEU A 9 2.09 -4.63 6.82
N ALA A 10 3.23 -4.02 6.51
CA ALA A 10 4.52 -4.70 6.63
C ALA A 10 4.84 -5.01 8.10
N ALA A 11 4.50 -4.09 9.01
CA ALA A 11 4.64 -4.31 10.44
C ALA A 11 3.69 -5.40 10.96
N LEU A 12 2.42 -5.41 10.52
CA LEU A 12 1.47 -6.48 10.84
C LEU A 12 1.96 -7.85 10.35
N THR A 13 2.48 -7.90 9.12
CA THR A 13 3.01 -9.12 8.50
C THR A 13 4.22 -9.63 9.26
N ALA A 14 5.14 -8.75 9.65
CA ALA A 14 6.33 -9.12 10.40
C ALA A 14 5.97 -9.63 11.81
N ALA A 15 5.02 -8.96 12.47
CA ALA A 15 4.52 -9.38 13.78
C ALA A 15 3.88 -10.78 13.74
N SER A 16 3.08 -11.08 12.70
CA SER A 16 2.47 -12.41 12.56
C SER A 16 3.48 -13.53 12.27
N LEU A 17 4.63 -13.16 11.70
CA LEU A 17 5.76 -14.06 11.43
C LEU A 17 6.77 -14.13 12.58
N GLY A 18 6.65 -13.30 13.62
CA GLY A 18 7.58 -13.24 14.75
C GLY A 18 8.98 -12.73 14.37
N VAL A 19 9.09 -11.85 13.37
CA VAL A 19 10.37 -11.31 12.86
C VAL A 19 10.35 -9.78 12.79
N GLY A 20 11.53 -9.16 12.67
CA GLY A 20 11.65 -7.72 12.41
C GLY A 20 11.19 -7.35 10.99
N ALA A 21 10.40 -6.27 10.86
CA ALA A 21 9.79 -5.88 9.58
C ALA A 21 10.80 -5.54 8.49
N GLU A 22 11.93 -4.96 8.89
CA GLU A 22 12.99 -4.52 8.00
C GLU A 22 13.73 -5.69 7.31
N HIS A 23 13.66 -6.89 7.88
CA HIS A 23 14.30 -8.10 7.34
C HIS A 23 13.33 -9.26 7.06
N ALA A 24 12.03 -9.08 7.34
CA ALA A 24 11.04 -10.16 7.31
C ALA A 24 11.06 -10.97 6.00
N LEU A 25 11.06 -10.27 4.86
CA LEU A 25 11.11 -10.90 3.53
C LEU A 25 12.33 -11.81 3.35
N VAL A 26 13.49 -11.40 3.86
CA VAL A 26 14.74 -12.16 3.77
C VAL A 26 14.75 -13.32 4.77
N ALA A 27 14.25 -13.09 5.98
CA ALA A 27 14.25 -14.06 7.06
C ALA A 27 13.37 -15.28 6.75
N VAL A 28 12.19 -15.07 6.17
CA VAL A 28 11.23 -16.17 5.91
C VAL A 28 11.17 -16.58 4.43
N GLY A 29 11.77 -15.80 3.54
CA GLY A 29 11.69 -15.97 2.09
C GLY A 29 10.38 -15.46 1.47
N GLU A 30 10.44 -15.09 0.19
CA GLU A 30 9.37 -14.35 -0.49
C GLU A 30 8.01 -15.06 -0.45
N ARG A 31 7.98 -16.36 -0.75
CA ARG A 31 6.70 -17.11 -0.80
C ARG A 31 6.00 -17.17 0.56
N ALA A 32 6.75 -17.29 1.66
CA ALA A 32 6.19 -17.31 3.00
C ALA A 32 5.70 -15.91 3.40
N TYR A 33 6.52 -14.89 3.14
CA TYR A 33 6.17 -13.49 3.40
C TYR A 33 4.91 -13.07 2.65
N ARG A 34 4.79 -13.35 1.35
CA ARG A 34 3.64 -12.92 0.53
C ARG A 34 2.32 -13.55 0.98
N ARG A 35 2.34 -14.83 1.39
CA ARG A 35 1.17 -15.48 1.99
C ARG A 35 0.76 -14.81 3.30
N ALA A 36 1.72 -14.51 4.17
CA ALA A 36 1.45 -13.84 5.44
C ALA A 36 0.95 -12.40 5.21
N GLU A 37 1.53 -11.67 4.25
CA GLU A 37 1.11 -10.32 3.87
C GLU A 37 -0.33 -10.30 3.35
N ALA A 38 -0.69 -11.26 2.49
CA ALA A 38 -2.06 -11.41 2.00
C ALA A 38 -3.05 -11.73 3.13
N ALA A 39 -2.69 -12.62 4.05
CA ALA A 39 -3.54 -12.97 5.20
C ALA A 39 -3.72 -11.76 6.15
N ALA A 40 -2.63 -11.05 6.46
CA ALA A 40 -2.66 -9.86 7.31
C ALA A 40 -3.51 -8.73 6.67
N LEU A 41 -3.45 -8.58 5.34
CA LEU A 41 -4.28 -7.61 4.63
C LEU A 41 -5.76 -7.95 4.74
N VAL A 42 -6.13 -9.21 4.48
CA VAL A 42 -7.53 -9.67 4.59
C VAL A 42 -8.07 -9.40 5.99
N GLU A 43 -7.34 -9.82 7.02
CA GLU A 43 -7.75 -9.62 8.41
C GLU A 43 -7.88 -8.13 8.77
N ALA A 44 -6.95 -7.29 8.32
CA ALA A 44 -6.99 -5.85 8.57
C ALA A 44 -8.21 -5.19 7.90
N LEU A 45 -8.55 -5.59 6.68
CA LEU A 45 -9.73 -5.08 5.96
C LEU A 45 -11.03 -5.57 6.60
N GLU A 46 -11.10 -6.85 7.02
CA GLU A 46 -12.27 -7.39 7.74
C GLU A 46 -12.52 -6.65 9.06
N ARG A 47 -11.45 -6.40 9.84
CA ARG A 47 -11.55 -5.58 11.07
C ARG A 47 -12.03 -4.16 10.79
N ALA A 48 -11.56 -3.54 9.71
CA ALA A 48 -11.99 -2.20 9.31
C ALA A 48 -13.48 -2.16 8.90
N VAL A 49 -13.94 -3.19 8.18
CA VAL A 49 -15.35 -3.32 7.79
C VAL A 49 -16.26 -3.50 9.01
N VAL A 50 -15.91 -4.40 9.94
CA VAL A 50 -16.69 -4.63 11.17
C VAL A 50 -16.78 -3.36 12.01
N ALA A 51 -15.65 -2.65 12.20
CA ALA A 51 -15.64 -1.39 12.94
C ALA A 51 -16.49 -0.29 12.27
N GLY A 52 -16.52 -0.26 10.93
CA GLY A 52 -17.37 0.66 10.16
C GLY A 52 -18.87 0.36 10.27
N ASP A 53 -19.25 -0.92 10.27
CA ASP A 53 -20.64 -1.36 10.41
C ASP A 53 -21.19 -1.10 11.83
N GLU A 54 -20.36 -1.28 12.89
CA GLU A 54 -20.75 -0.99 14.27
C GLU A 54 -20.82 0.52 14.60
N GLY A 55 -20.12 1.36 13.82
CA GLY A 55 -20.09 2.82 13.95
C GLY A 55 -21.32 3.56 13.39
N ALA A 56 -22.25 2.86 12.72
CA ALA A 56 -23.48 3.45 12.17
C ALA A 56 -24.45 3.97 13.26
N GLY A 57 -24.16 3.75 14.54
CA GLY A 57 -24.91 4.20 15.72
C GLY A 57 -24.51 5.55 16.33
N GLY A 58 -23.78 6.42 15.61
CA GLY A 58 -23.65 7.85 15.98
C GLY A 58 -22.56 8.22 16.99
N ALA A 59 -21.65 7.31 17.35
CA ALA A 59 -20.41 7.68 18.06
C ALA A 59 -19.26 7.85 17.04
N PRO A 60 -18.44 8.91 17.13
CA PRO A 60 -17.28 9.09 16.26
C PRO A 60 -16.21 8.04 16.61
N GLY A 61 -16.36 6.83 16.08
CA GLY A 61 -15.32 5.81 16.08
C GLY A 61 -14.14 6.31 15.26
N GLY A 62 -12.93 6.27 15.83
CA GLY A 62 -11.71 6.67 15.14
C GLY A 62 -11.52 5.87 13.85
N GLY A 63 -11.27 6.55 12.75
CA GLY A 63 -10.97 5.89 11.48
C GLY A 63 -9.63 5.16 11.53
N ALA A 64 -9.33 4.33 10.53
CA ALA A 64 -8.02 3.73 10.36
C ALA A 64 -7.49 3.95 8.94
N VAL A 65 -6.19 4.21 8.82
CA VAL A 65 -5.48 4.27 7.56
C VAL A 65 -4.54 3.07 7.50
N LEU A 66 -4.82 2.14 6.59
CA LEU A 66 -3.93 1.01 6.32
C LEU A 66 -2.94 1.40 5.22
N VAL A 67 -1.65 1.29 5.52
CA VAL A 67 -0.54 1.53 4.60
C VAL A 67 -0.06 0.19 4.04
N LEU A 68 0.07 0.11 2.71
CA LEU A 68 0.42 -1.10 1.99
C LEU A 68 1.47 -0.80 0.92
N GLY A 69 2.46 -1.70 0.80
CA GLY A 69 3.35 -1.75 -0.37
C GLY A 69 2.63 -2.38 -1.57
N SER A 70 3.19 -2.25 -2.77
CA SER A 70 2.59 -2.79 -4.01
C SER A 70 2.78 -4.31 -4.21
N GLY A 71 3.21 -5.03 -3.18
CA GLY A 71 3.46 -6.48 -3.22
C GLY A 71 2.20 -7.32 -3.39
N TRP A 72 1.04 -6.80 -2.97
CA TRP A 72 -0.26 -7.47 -3.09
C TRP A 72 -0.70 -7.72 -4.54
N VAL A 73 -0.16 -6.98 -5.51
CA VAL A 73 -0.59 -7.03 -6.92
C VAL A 73 -0.46 -8.45 -7.49
N ASP A 74 0.56 -9.17 -7.04
CA ASP A 74 0.90 -10.52 -7.50
C ASP A 74 0.16 -11.61 -6.69
N GLU A 75 -0.62 -11.25 -5.67
CA GLU A 75 -1.33 -12.16 -4.76
C GLU A 75 -2.87 -12.09 -4.97
N PRO A 76 -3.49 -13.11 -5.59
CA PRO A 76 -4.92 -13.07 -5.96
C PRO A 76 -5.87 -12.86 -4.78
N GLN A 77 -5.54 -13.39 -3.59
CA GLN A 77 -6.37 -13.20 -2.40
C GLN A 77 -6.36 -11.75 -1.93
N ALA A 78 -5.19 -11.12 -1.91
CA ALA A 78 -5.03 -9.73 -1.51
C ALA A 78 -5.77 -8.78 -2.47
N ARG A 79 -5.66 -9.05 -3.79
CA ARG A 79 -6.41 -8.32 -4.81
C ARG A 79 -7.92 -8.40 -4.59
N ARG A 80 -8.48 -9.61 -4.44
CA ARG A 80 -9.94 -9.78 -4.21
C ARG A 80 -10.42 -9.09 -2.94
N ALA A 81 -9.62 -9.13 -1.88
CA ALA A 81 -9.97 -8.47 -0.62
C ALA A 81 -10.05 -6.94 -0.77
N LEU A 82 -9.08 -6.35 -1.47
CA LEU A 82 -9.09 -4.92 -1.77
C LEU A 82 -10.25 -4.51 -2.69
N GLU A 83 -10.54 -5.31 -3.73
CA GLU A 83 -11.70 -5.08 -4.61
C GLU A 83 -13.02 -5.15 -3.83
N ALA A 84 -13.18 -6.13 -2.95
CA ALA A 84 -14.36 -6.26 -2.09
C ALA A 84 -14.47 -5.11 -1.09
N PHE A 85 -13.36 -4.67 -0.50
CA PHE A 85 -13.32 -3.50 0.37
C PHE A 85 -13.77 -2.23 -0.38
N ALA A 86 -13.23 -2.00 -1.57
CA ALA A 86 -13.63 -0.87 -2.41
C ALA A 86 -15.11 -0.94 -2.82
N ALA A 87 -15.61 -2.11 -3.20
CA ALA A 87 -17.02 -2.32 -3.55
C ALA A 87 -17.99 -2.07 -2.39
N ARG A 88 -17.52 -2.19 -1.14
CA ARG A 88 -18.29 -1.86 0.09
C ARG A 88 -18.17 -0.38 0.50
N GLY A 89 -17.58 0.47 -0.35
CA GLY A 89 -17.40 1.90 -0.06
C GLY A 89 -16.08 2.24 0.64
N GLY A 90 -15.19 1.26 0.83
CA GLY A 90 -13.83 1.51 1.28
C GLY A 90 -13.07 2.39 0.28
N ARG A 91 -12.24 3.30 0.80
CA ARG A 91 -11.51 4.29 -0.01
C ARG A 91 -10.07 3.83 -0.20
N VAL A 92 -9.60 3.80 -1.44
CA VAL A 92 -8.22 3.38 -1.79
C VAL A 92 -7.55 4.51 -2.58
N VAL A 93 -6.46 5.05 -2.04
CA VAL A 93 -5.66 6.09 -2.69
C VAL A 93 -4.27 5.53 -3.01
N ALA A 94 -3.85 5.65 -4.26
CA ALA A 94 -2.51 5.23 -4.68
C ALA A 94 -1.52 6.40 -4.59
N LEU A 95 -0.37 6.15 -3.96
CA LEU A 95 0.76 7.08 -3.96
C LEU A 95 1.76 6.64 -5.02
N GLY A 96 1.91 7.44 -6.08
CA GLY A 96 2.82 7.19 -7.19
C GLY A 96 4.01 8.15 -7.17
N ALA A 97 5.03 7.85 -7.98
CA ALA A 97 6.04 8.81 -8.37
C ALA A 97 6.64 8.39 -9.72
N GLN A 98 7.27 9.35 -10.41
CA GLN A 98 7.93 9.09 -11.67
C GLN A 98 8.99 8.01 -11.51
N GLY A 99 9.10 7.08 -12.47
CA GLY A 99 9.96 5.90 -12.36
C GLY A 99 11.42 6.21 -12.03
N ARG A 100 11.96 7.34 -12.51
CA ARG A 100 13.31 7.80 -12.15
C ARG A 100 13.46 8.18 -10.67
N VAL A 101 12.43 8.77 -10.07
CA VAL A 101 12.40 9.13 -8.64
C VAL A 101 12.30 7.87 -7.80
N LEU A 102 11.47 6.91 -8.20
CA LEU A 102 11.37 5.61 -7.52
C LEU A 102 12.68 4.82 -7.64
N ALA A 103 13.30 4.79 -8.82
CA ALA A 103 14.62 4.19 -8.99
C ALA A 103 15.65 4.84 -8.06
N ALA A 104 15.67 6.17 -7.96
CA ALA A 104 16.56 6.90 -7.06
C ALA A 104 16.33 6.56 -5.58
N ARG A 105 15.08 6.56 -5.11
CA ARG A 105 14.70 6.18 -3.73
C ARG A 105 15.12 4.76 -3.37
N ASN A 106 15.19 3.86 -4.36
CA ASN A 106 15.64 2.48 -4.20
C ASN A 106 17.15 2.29 -4.48
N GLY A 107 17.91 3.38 -4.66
CA GLY A 107 19.36 3.33 -4.93
C GLY A 107 19.72 2.80 -6.32
N LEU A 108 18.76 2.68 -7.24
CA LEU A 108 18.91 2.11 -8.58
C LEU A 108 19.33 3.16 -9.64
N ASN A 109 19.56 4.42 -9.25
CA ASN A 109 20.03 5.49 -10.13
C ASN A 109 21.52 5.84 -9.95
N ALA A 110 22.23 5.17 -9.04
CA ALA A 110 23.66 5.42 -8.82
C ALA A 110 24.49 4.96 -10.05
N PRO A 111 25.54 5.70 -10.45
CA PRO A 111 26.43 5.29 -11.53
C PRO A 111 27.14 3.99 -11.14
N ARG A 112 26.79 2.88 -11.79
CA ARG A 112 27.40 1.56 -11.55
C ARG A 112 27.71 0.86 -12.88
N SER A 113 28.69 -0.05 -12.86
CA SER A 113 29.14 -0.82 -14.02
C SER A 113 28.01 -1.56 -14.76
N VAL A 114 28.19 -1.67 -16.08
CA VAL A 114 27.32 -2.16 -17.16
C VAL A 114 26.51 -3.46 -16.89
N ALA A 115 26.82 -4.21 -15.83
CA ALA A 115 26.17 -5.48 -15.47
C ALA A 115 24.76 -5.36 -14.84
N LEU A 116 24.28 -4.16 -14.51
CA LEU A 116 22.94 -3.94 -13.92
C LEU A 116 21.82 -3.61 -14.93
N GLY A 117 22.13 -3.53 -16.23
CA GLY A 117 21.13 -3.28 -17.29
C GLY A 117 19.86 -4.16 -17.18
N PRO A 118 19.99 -5.48 -16.93
CA PRO A 118 18.84 -6.36 -16.73
C PRO A 118 17.99 -5.99 -15.50
N VAL A 119 18.62 -5.57 -14.40
CA VAL A 119 17.92 -5.27 -13.13
C VAL A 119 17.13 -3.97 -13.21
N HIS A 120 17.70 -2.93 -13.84
CA HIS A 120 16.96 -1.67 -14.03
C HIS A 120 15.74 -1.89 -14.93
N HIS A 121 15.90 -2.61 -16.05
CA HIS A 121 14.79 -2.91 -16.95
C HIS A 121 13.71 -3.76 -16.26
N GLN A 122 14.11 -4.80 -15.50
CA GLN A 122 13.19 -5.62 -14.70
C GLN A 122 12.44 -4.79 -13.66
N PHE A 123 13.14 -3.88 -12.97
CA PHE A 123 12.53 -2.97 -12.00
C PHE A 123 11.49 -2.05 -12.64
N ILE A 124 11.81 -1.41 -13.77
CA ILE A 124 10.87 -0.53 -14.47
C ILE A 124 9.67 -1.32 -14.99
N GLY A 125 9.88 -2.53 -15.53
CA GLY A 125 8.80 -3.40 -15.98
C GLY A 125 7.87 -3.83 -14.83
N MET A 126 8.44 -4.23 -13.69
CA MET A 126 7.68 -4.53 -12.48
C MET A 126 6.91 -3.30 -11.97
N LEU A 127 7.55 -2.14 -11.93
CA LEU A 127 6.96 -0.89 -11.46
C LEU A 127 5.74 -0.52 -12.30
N ARG A 128 5.83 -0.58 -13.63
CA ARG A 128 4.71 -0.26 -14.53
C ARG A 128 3.51 -1.16 -14.29
N ARG A 129 3.71 -2.48 -14.21
CA ARG A 129 2.63 -3.44 -13.91
C ARG A 129 1.94 -3.15 -12.58
N ARG A 130 2.74 -2.80 -11.56
CA ARG A 130 2.21 -2.47 -10.23
C ARG A 130 1.49 -1.13 -10.23
N GLU A 131 1.99 -0.14 -10.95
CA GLU A 131 1.32 1.16 -11.11
C GLU A 131 -0.04 1.02 -11.81
N GLU A 132 -0.10 0.23 -12.88
CA GLU A 132 -1.34 -0.08 -13.60
C GLU A 132 -2.37 -0.75 -12.67
N ALA A 133 -1.93 -1.74 -11.89
CA ALA A 133 -2.80 -2.42 -10.93
C ALA A 133 -3.29 -1.49 -9.80
N CYS A 134 -2.40 -0.66 -9.24
CA CYS A 134 -2.79 0.34 -8.24
C CYS A 134 -3.79 1.35 -8.81
N ARG A 135 -3.61 1.79 -10.06
CA ARG A 135 -4.50 2.75 -10.73
C ARG A 135 -5.89 2.16 -11.02
N ALA A 136 -5.95 0.87 -11.34
CA ALA A 136 -7.23 0.20 -11.60
C ALA A 136 -8.10 0.09 -10.33
N LEU A 137 -7.48 0.01 -9.16
CA LEU A 137 -8.17 -0.12 -7.87
C LEU A 137 -8.43 1.22 -7.18
N ALA A 138 -7.49 2.18 -7.30
CA ALA A 138 -7.55 3.42 -6.54
C ALA A 138 -8.54 4.42 -7.12
N GLU A 139 -9.26 5.12 -6.24
CA GLU A 139 -10.13 6.23 -6.64
C GLU A 139 -9.34 7.47 -7.07
N ALA A 140 -8.09 7.59 -6.58
CA ALA A 140 -7.19 8.68 -6.89
C ALA A 140 -5.74 8.20 -6.88
N VAL A 141 -4.93 8.79 -7.75
CA VAL A 141 -3.48 8.61 -7.78
C VAL A 141 -2.81 9.95 -7.48
N ILE A 142 -2.02 10.00 -6.41
CA ILE A 142 -1.28 11.20 -5.99
C ILE A 142 0.18 11.03 -6.39
N ASP A 143 0.67 11.93 -7.24
CA ASP A 143 2.10 12.01 -7.57
C ASP A 143 2.88 12.60 -6.39
N THR A 144 3.87 11.84 -5.92
CA THR A 144 4.78 12.18 -4.82
C THR A 144 6.20 12.49 -5.29
N SER A 145 6.40 12.73 -6.60
CA SER A 145 7.72 12.99 -7.20
C SER A 145 8.41 14.23 -6.62
N SER A 146 7.63 15.29 -6.37
CA SER A 146 8.11 16.58 -5.85
C SER A 146 7.23 17.12 -4.72
N THR A 147 6.36 16.27 -4.18
CA THR A 147 5.35 16.62 -3.16
C THR A 147 5.93 16.34 -1.78
N SER A 148 5.78 17.26 -0.83
CA SER A 148 6.14 17.01 0.56
C SER A 148 5.14 16.03 1.23
N PRO A 149 5.52 15.35 2.32
CA PRO A 149 4.58 14.49 3.06
C PRO A 149 3.29 15.22 3.47
N ASP A 150 3.39 16.47 3.96
CA ASP A 150 2.23 17.27 4.38
C ASP A 150 1.32 17.64 3.21
N GLU A 151 1.90 17.91 2.04
CA GLU A 151 1.12 18.19 0.84
C GLU A 151 0.44 16.92 0.32
N ALA A 152 1.13 15.77 0.34
CA ALA A 152 0.53 14.49 -0.02
C ALA A 152 -0.64 14.14 0.92
N ALA A 153 -0.46 14.29 2.22
CA ALA A 153 -1.50 14.07 3.22
C ALA A 153 -2.72 14.97 2.98
N ARG A 154 -2.52 16.27 2.71
CA ARG A 154 -3.61 17.18 2.37
C ARG A 154 -4.36 16.75 1.10
N ARG A 155 -3.65 16.30 0.07
CA ARG A 155 -4.28 15.79 -1.16
C ARG A 155 -5.09 14.52 -0.89
N VAL A 156 -4.57 13.58 -0.09
CA VAL A 156 -5.31 12.38 0.34
C VAL A 156 -6.61 12.78 1.05
N LEU A 157 -6.52 13.66 2.06
CA LEU A 157 -7.69 14.11 2.81
C LEU A 157 -8.72 14.83 1.92
N GLY A 158 -8.25 15.59 0.92
CA GLY A 158 -9.12 16.21 -0.08
C GLY A 158 -9.94 15.17 -0.88
N HIS A 159 -9.34 14.03 -1.22
CA HIS A 159 -10.05 12.94 -1.90
C HIS A 159 -11.00 12.18 -0.96
N LEU A 160 -10.70 12.10 0.34
CA LEU A 160 -11.57 11.44 1.33
C LEU A 160 -12.76 12.32 1.77
N GLY A 161 -12.66 13.65 1.65
CA GLY A 161 -13.67 14.61 2.09
C GLY A 161 -14.58 15.19 1.01
N ALA A 162 -14.38 14.83 -0.27
CA ALA A 162 -15.27 15.24 -1.35
C ALA A 162 -16.52 14.34 -1.39
N PRO A 163 -17.75 14.89 -1.33
CA PRO A 163 -18.96 14.10 -1.56
C PRO A 163 -18.94 13.59 -3.01
N SER A 164 -19.19 12.29 -3.19
CA SER A 164 -19.45 11.65 -4.48
C SER A 164 -20.73 12.16 -5.12
#